data_AF-A0A5Q5CAR2-F1
#
_entry.id   AF-A0A5Q5CAR2-F1
#
_cell.length_a   1.000
_cell.length_b   1.000
_cell.length_c   1.000
_cell.angle_alpha   90.00
_cell.angle_beta   90.00
_cell.angle_gamma   90.00
#
_symmetry.space_group_name_H-M   'P 1'
#
loop_
_entity.id
_entity.type
_entity.pdbx_description
1 polymer ?
#
loop_
_entity_poly.entity_id
_entity_poly.type
_entity_poly.pdbx_seq_one_letter_code
_entity_poly.pdbx_strand_id
1 'polypeptide(L)'
;MSSTSRVGISSLFACALLFGSTAVTPDISQAQPGPGGATVLTLAPAFNELKSNWLRGELFAAPNVKVKVPYTNIPSATNTHKGADKLNEMLHAYPGPKIVAGHSQGAQVADDWLRRYGPTSDIDPATVQFVLTGDLESKYNGCANVPGSGCVAAYGGNNFPDDTPYTVKVIARQYDYFADCPNDLSNETAKKNRNASQVVGGKGELNSVHTNYSNIGLNDPGNKTFVEGNATYILGAPATYFLPVVTQKWTSNESKVVEDAELRPIVESAYNRPMGAPPAPPAP
;
A
#
# COMPACT_ATOMS: atom_id res chain seq x y z
N MET A 1 -20.24 51.25 -71.82
CA MET A 1 -18.76 51.36 -71.70
C MET A 1 -18.37 51.01 -70.27
N SER A 2 -17.35 50.15 -70.11
CA SER A 2 -16.63 49.74 -68.88
C SER A 2 -17.46 49.02 -67.80
N SER A 3 -17.31 47.72 -67.52
CA SER A 3 -16.15 46.91 -67.06
C SER A 3 -15.74 47.11 -65.60
N THR A 4 -15.47 45.96 -64.96
CA THR A 4 -14.75 45.64 -63.71
C THR A 4 -15.55 45.52 -62.41
N SER A 5 -15.30 44.60 -61.46
CA SER A 5 -14.61 43.28 -61.45
C SER A 5 -14.91 42.60 -60.09
N ARG A 6 -15.07 41.26 -60.13
CA ARG A 6 -14.79 40.19 -59.14
C ARG A 6 -14.64 40.52 -57.64
N VAL A 7 -15.30 39.71 -56.78
CA VAL A 7 -14.65 38.79 -55.82
C VAL A 7 -15.59 37.59 -55.59
N GLY A 8 -15.10 36.37 -55.82
CA GLY A 8 -15.75 35.13 -55.42
C GLY A 8 -15.21 34.65 -54.07
N ILE A 9 -16.09 34.15 -53.20
CA ILE A 9 -15.73 33.48 -51.96
C ILE A 9 -16.29 32.05 -52.02
N SER A 10 -15.37 31.10 -52.05
CA SER A 10 -15.63 29.66 -51.98
C SER A 10 -16.01 29.28 -50.54
N SER A 11 -17.19 28.68 -50.35
CA SER A 11 -17.57 28.08 -49.07
C SER A 11 -17.15 26.60 -49.03
N LEU A 12 -16.15 26.29 -48.20
CA LEU A 12 -15.83 24.91 -47.81
C LEU A 12 -16.90 24.41 -46.82
N PHE A 13 -17.51 23.27 -47.13
CA PHE A 13 -18.27 22.45 -46.19
C PHE A 13 -17.28 21.61 -45.35
N ALA A 14 -17.19 21.87 -44.05
CA ALA A 14 -16.53 20.99 -43.10
C ALA A 14 -17.56 20.05 -42.47
N CYS A 15 -17.51 18.77 -42.84
CA CYS A 15 -18.30 17.71 -42.24
C CYS A 15 -17.53 17.20 -41.00
N ALA A 16 -17.94 17.61 -39.80
CA ALA A 16 -17.37 17.14 -38.55
C ALA A 16 -18.01 15.80 -38.14
N LEU A 17 -17.29 14.71 -38.36
CA LEU A 17 -17.61 13.38 -37.80
C LEU A 17 -17.30 13.40 -36.30
N LEU A 18 -18.34 13.49 -35.47
CA LEU A 18 -18.26 13.26 -34.03
C LEU A 18 -18.18 11.76 -33.77
N PHE A 19 -16.97 11.22 -33.65
CA PHE A 19 -16.77 9.93 -32.97
C PHE A 19 -16.88 10.16 -31.47
N GLY A 20 -18.05 9.89 -30.91
CA GLY A 20 -18.25 9.79 -29.46
C GLY A 20 -17.59 8.51 -28.95
N SER A 21 -16.30 8.58 -28.62
CA SER A 21 -15.66 7.59 -27.76
C SER A 21 -16.18 7.80 -26.35
N THR A 22 -17.20 7.03 -25.94
CA THR A 22 -17.57 6.89 -24.54
C THR A 22 -16.42 6.19 -23.83
N ALA A 23 -15.55 6.96 -23.18
CA ALA A 23 -14.63 6.41 -22.20
C ALA A 23 -15.49 5.77 -21.11
N VAL A 24 -15.52 4.44 -21.07
CA VAL A 24 -16.06 3.70 -19.93
C VAL A 24 -15.13 4.00 -18.78
N THR A 25 -15.52 4.92 -17.90
CA THR A 25 -14.89 5.03 -16.58
C THR A 25 -15.07 3.69 -15.88
N PRO A 26 -13.99 3.00 -15.47
CA PRO A 26 -14.13 1.76 -14.73
C PRO A 26 -14.99 2.00 -13.50
N ASP A 27 -15.97 1.13 -13.29
CA ASP A 27 -16.76 1.12 -12.07
C ASP A 27 -15.81 0.79 -10.91
N ILE A 28 -15.66 1.70 -9.95
CA ILE A 28 -14.81 1.49 -8.79
C ILE A 28 -15.51 0.44 -7.94
N SER A 29 -15.10 -0.82 -8.08
CA SER A 29 -15.59 -1.89 -7.22
C SER A 29 -15.19 -1.54 -5.78
N GLN A 30 -16.17 -1.38 -4.91
CA GLN A 30 -15.99 -1.21 -3.47
C GLN A 30 -16.40 -2.50 -2.79
N ALA A 31 -15.51 -3.49 -2.75
CA ALA A 31 -15.69 -4.71 -1.97
C ALA A 31 -15.59 -4.41 -0.47
N GLN A 32 -16.51 -3.63 0.10
CA GLN A 32 -16.59 -3.45 1.54
C GLN A 32 -17.49 -4.55 2.13
N PRO A 33 -17.05 -5.29 3.15
CA PRO A 33 -17.90 -6.29 3.80
C PRO A 33 -19.24 -5.70 4.23
N GLY A 34 -20.33 -6.38 3.86
CA GLY A 34 -21.68 -6.00 4.27
C GLY A 34 -21.97 -6.32 5.75
N PRO A 35 -23.20 -6.07 6.23
CA PRO A 35 -23.58 -6.22 7.64
C PRO A 35 -23.40 -7.64 8.22
N GLY A 36 -23.35 -8.67 7.37
CA GLY A 36 -23.14 -10.06 7.76
C GLY A 36 -21.67 -10.45 8.03
N GLY A 37 -20.73 -9.53 7.86
CA GLY A 37 -19.29 -9.78 8.02
C GLY A 37 -18.66 -10.46 6.80
N ALA A 38 -17.36 -10.74 6.93
CA ALA A 38 -16.55 -11.41 5.92
C ALA A 38 -15.70 -12.52 6.52
N THR A 39 -15.32 -13.47 5.66
CA THR A 39 -14.20 -14.38 5.97
C THR A 39 -12.89 -13.63 5.72
N VAL A 40 -12.05 -13.53 6.75
CA VAL A 40 -10.76 -12.84 6.68
C VAL A 40 -9.65 -13.87 6.53
N LEU A 41 -9.21 -14.07 5.29
CA LEU A 41 -8.10 -14.94 4.93
C LEU A 41 -6.77 -14.26 5.28
N THR A 42 -6.08 -14.75 6.31
CA THR A 42 -4.84 -14.12 6.79
C THR A 42 -3.60 -14.79 6.23
N LEU A 43 -2.75 -13.98 5.60
CA LEU A 43 -1.44 -14.34 5.07
C LEU A 43 -0.35 -13.84 6.03
N ALA A 44 0.42 -14.78 6.56
CA ALA A 44 1.34 -14.53 7.64
C ALA A 44 2.64 -13.82 7.18
N PRO A 45 3.26 -12.96 8.00
CA PRO A 45 4.60 -12.46 7.68
C PRO A 45 5.65 -13.58 7.73
N ALA A 46 6.86 -13.28 7.26
CA ALA A 46 7.97 -14.21 7.36
C ALA A 46 8.21 -14.65 8.82
N PHE A 47 8.38 -15.95 9.03
CA PHE A 47 8.72 -16.60 10.30
C PHE A 47 7.71 -16.46 11.46
N ASN A 48 6.59 -15.74 11.27
CA ASN A 48 5.67 -15.39 12.35
C ASN A 48 4.21 -15.50 11.91
N GLU A 49 3.28 -15.47 12.86
CA GLU A 49 1.85 -15.38 12.56
C GLU A 49 1.36 -13.93 12.48
N LEU A 50 0.29 -13.70 11.71
CA LEU A 50 -0.39 -12.40 11.71
C LEU A 50 -1.22 -12.25 13.00
N LYS A 51 -0.80 -11.32 13.86
CA LYS A 51 -1.43 -11.09 15.17
C LYS A 51 -2.87 -10.58 15.04
N SER A 52 -3.75 -10.95 15.97
CA SER A 52 -5.16 -10.52 15.93
C SER A 52 -5.39 -9.07 16.37
N ASN A 53 -4.37 -8.37 16.87
CA ASN A 53 -4.44 -6.93 17.12
C ASN A 53 -3.86 -6.10 15.96
N TRP A 54 -3.54 -6.73 14.82
CA TRP A 54 -3.07 -6.02 13.63
C TRP A 54 -4.13 -5.04 13.16
N LEU A 55 -3.72 -3.82 12.81
CA LEU A 55 -4.63 -2.74 12.44
C LEU A 55 -5.74 -2.50 13.50
N ARG A 56 -5.35 -2.39 14.77
CA ARG A 56 -6.24 -2.30 15.95
C ARG A 56 -7.21 -3.48 16.12
N GLY A 57 -7.03 -4.56 15.36
CA GLY A 57 -7.96 -5.68 15.31
C GLY A 57 -9.24 -5.40 14.51
N GLU A 58 -9.34 -4.25 13.81
CA GLU A 58 -10.54 -3.83 13.09
C GLU A 58 -11.00 -4.86 12.06
N LEU A 59 -10.06 -5.50 11.36
CA LEU A 59 -10.36 -6.56 10.39
C LEU A 59 -10.94 -7.82 11.04
N PHE A 60 -10.59 -8.12 12.30
CA PHE A 60 -10.90 -9.39 12.94
C PHE A 60 -12.05 -9.29 13.95
N ALA A 61 -12.61 -8.10 14.13
CA ALA A 61 -13.76 -7.88 14.98
C ALA A 61 -15.02 -8.54 14.38
N ALA A 62 -15.92 -9.04 15.24
CA ALA A 62 -17.21 -9.55 14.79
C ALA A 62 -17.97 -8.47 13.98
N PRO A 63 -18.71 -8.85 12.93
CA PRO A 63 -19.06 -10.22 12.53
C PRO A 63 -18.03 -10.94 11.64
N ASN A 64 -16.81 -10.41 11.46
CA ASN A 64 -15.81 -11.08 10.65
C ASN A 64 -15.28 -12.36 11.30
N VAL A 65 -14.92 -13.35 10.47
CA VAL A 65 -14.35 -14.63 10.92
C VAL A 65 -12.93 -14.76 10.35
N LYS A 66 -11.94 -14.84 11.23
CA LYS A 66 -10.53 -15.00 10.85
C LYS A 66 -10.23 -16.45 10.47
N VAL A 67 -9.66 -16.64 9.28
CA VAL A 67 -9.24 -17.94 8.76
C VAL A 67 -7.79 -17.84 8.28
N LYS A 68 -6.92 -18.73 8.76
CA LYS A 68 -5.51 -18.75 8.35
C LYS A 68 -5.36 -19.41 6.99
N VAL A 69 -4.61 -18.78 6.08
CA VAL A 69 -4.14 -19.42 4.84
C VAL A 69 -2.85 -20.19 5.18
N PRO A 70 -2.84 -21.54 5.08
CA PRO A 70 -1.68 -22.32 5.47
C PRO A 70 -0.62 -22.34 4.35
N TYR A 71 0.56 -21.82 4.62
CA TYR A 71 1.71 -21.96 3.73
C TYR A 71 3.02 -21.83 4.51
N THR A 72 4.13 -22.22 3.88
CA THR A 72 5.47 -22.07 4.47
C THR A 72 5.91 -20.60 4.34
N ASN A 73 5.90 -19.85 5.44
CA ASN A 73 6.31 -18.44 5.48
C ASN A 73 7.82 -18.27 5.73
N ILE A 74 8.63 -19.04 5.01
CA ILE A 74 10.07 -18.82 4.89
C ILE A 74 10.28 -18.06 3.57
N PRO A 75 10.95 -16.89 3.55
CA PRO A 75 11.13 -16.10 2.34
C PRO A 75 11.80 -16.89 1.21
N SER A 76 11.05 -17.21 0.15
CA SER A 76 11.54 -17.73 -1.13
C SER A 76 10.44 -17.62 -2.19
N ALA A 77 10.82 -17.49 -3.47
CA ALA A 77 9.88 -17.47 -4.61
C ALA A 77 8.88 -18.62 -4.54
N THR A 78 9.40 -19.83 -4.38
CA THR A 78 8.62 -21.06 -4.28
C THR A 78 7.56 -21.01 -3.19
N ASN A 79 7.91 -20.49 -2.01
CA ASN A 79 7.00 -20.44 -0.88
C ASN A 79 5.92 -19.37 -1.06
N THR A 80 6.27 -18.22 -1.65
CA THR A 80 5.31 -17.17 -1.99
C THR A 80 4.30 -17.68 -3.02
N HIS A 81 4.76 -18.34 -4.08
CA HIS A 81 3.89 -18.96 -5.09
C HIS A 81 2.96 -20.02 -4.50
N LYS A 82 3.46 -20.91 -3.63
CA LYS A 82 2.62 -21.88 -2.93
C LYS A 82 1.59 -21.22 -2.02
N GLY A 83 1.95 -20.09 -1.41
CA GLY A 83 1.00 -19.26 -0.66
C GLY A 83 -0.11 -18.74 -1.56
N ALA A 84 0.21 -18.26 -2.76
CA ALA A 84 -0.77 -17.76 -3.72
C ALA A 84 -1.66 -18.88 -4.26
N ASP A 85 -1.09 -20.05 -4.57
CA ASP A 85 -1.85 -21.25 -4.95
C ASP A 85 -2.86 -21.62 -3.86
N LYS A 86 -2.45 -21.60 -2.59
CA LYS A 86 -3.33 -21.91 -1.46
C LYS A 86 -4.38 -20.83 -1.22
N LEU A 87 -4.01 -19.56 -1.38
CA LEU A 87 -4.96 -18.45 -1.33
C LEU A 87 -6.04 -18.63 -2.39
N ASN A 88 -5.65 -18.99 -3.62
CA ASN A 88 -6.59 -19.25 -4.71
C ASN A 88 -7.59 -20.35 -4.33
N GLU A 89 -7.11 -21.50 -3.85
CA GLU A 89 -7.96 -22.60 -3.38
C GLU A 89 -8.98 -22.12 -2.33
N MET A 90 -8.53 -21.34 -1.35
CA MET A 90 -9.39 -20.88 -0.26
C MET A 90 -10.39 -19.80 -0.68
N LEU A 91 -10.02 -18.91 -1.60
CA LEU A 91 -10.95 -17.91 -2.12
C LEU A 91 -12.14 -18.57 -2.85
N HIS A 92 -11.95 -19.74 -3.47
CA HIS A 92 -13.05 -20.54 -4.06
C HIS A 92 -13.81 -21.37 -3.02
N ALA A 93 -13.12 -21.87 -1.99
CA ALA A 93 -13.74 -22.73 -0.97
C ALA A 93 -14.67 -21.98 -0.01
N TYR A 94 -14.41 -20.69 0.24
CA TYR A 94 -15.21 -19.87 1.16
C TYR A 94 -16.24 -19.01 0.40
N PRO A 95 -17.55 -19.21 0.65
CA PRO A 95 -18.59 -18.39 0.02
C PRO A 95 -18.69 -17.00 0.68
N GLY A 96 -19.40 -16.08 0.02
CA GLY A 96 -19.72 -14.77 0.56
C GLY A 96 -18.56 -13.76 0.55
N PRO A 97 -18.71 -12.61 1.23
CA PRO A 97 -17.69 -11.57 1.27
C PRO A 97 -16.39 -12.05 1.94
N LYS A 98 -15.25 -11.67 1.35
CA LYS A 98 -13.91 -12.07 1.80
C LYS A 98 -12.99 -10.86 1.91
N ILE A 99 -12.11 -10.91 2.91
CA ILE A 99 -10.99 -9.98 3.05
C ILE A 99 -9.70 -10.82 3.04
N VAL A 100 -8.77 -10.50 2.16
CA VAL A 100 -7.41 -11.04 2.20
C VAL A 100 -6.53 -10.06 2.97
N ALA A 101 -6.04 -10.47 4.14
CA ALA A 101 -5.20 -9.64 5.00
C ALA A 101 -3.77 -10.17 5.00
N GLY A 102 -2.84 -9.43 4.40
CA GLY A 102 -1.43 -9.82 4.27
C GLY A 102 -0.47 -8.82 4.92
N HIS A 103 0.59 -9.34 5.53
CA HIS A 103 1.70 -8.51 6.02
C HIS A 103 3.05 -9.03 5.53
N SER A 104 3.93 -8.15 5.07
CA SER A 104 5.32 -8.50 4.71
C SER A 104 5.34 -9.59 3.63
N GLN A 105 5.90 -10.78 3.89
CA GLN A 105 5.79 -11.93 2.97
C GLN A 105 4.34 -12.27 2.61
N GLY A 106 3.40 -12.12 3.55
CA GLY A 106 1.98 -12.34 3.28
C GLY A 106 1.36 -11.31 2.34
N ALA A 107 1.90 -10.08 2.27
CA ALA A 107 1.48 -9.11 1.26
C ALA A 107 1.95 -9.55 -0.12
N GLN A 108 3.22 -9.98 -0.23
CA GLN A 108 3.80 -10.50 -1.47
C GLN A 108 3.05 -11.73 -2.01
N VAL A 109 2.51 -12.58 -1.13
CA VAL A 109 1.63 -13.70 -1.53
C VAL A 109 0.35 -13.18 -2.20
N ALA A 110 -0.25 -12.10 -1.67
CA ALA A 110 -1.42 -11.50 -2.26
C ALA A 110 -1.09 -10.79 -3.58
N ASP A 111 0.05 -10.09 -3.68
CA ASP A 111 0.50 -9.49 -4.93
C ASP A 111 0.73 -10.53 -6.02
N ASP A 112 1.36 -11.67 -5.66
CA ASP A 112 1.54 -12.80 -6.58
C ASP A 112 0.20 -13.39 -7.05
N TRP A 113 -0.78 -13.51 -6.14
CA TRP A 113 -2.12 -13.95 -6.52
C TRP A 113 -2.81 -12.95 -7.47
N LEU A 114 -2.73 -11.64 -7.16
CA LEU A 114 -3.30 -10.57 -7.99
C LEU A 114 -2.66 -10.52 -9.38
N ARG A 115 -1.37 -10.87 -9.51
CA ARG A 115 -0.70 -10.99 -10.81
C ARG A 115 -1.10 -12.26 -11.58
N ARG A 116 -1.13 -13.41 -10.91
CA ARG A 116 -1.26 -14.72 -11.57
C ARG A 116 -2.68 -15.17 -11.81
N TYR A 117 -3.55 -14.94 -10.83
CA TYR A 117 -4.93 -15.44 -10.83
C TYR A 117 -5.92 -14.32 -11.06
N GLY A 118 -5.67 -13.15 -10.48
CA GLY A 118 -6.58 -11.99 -10.55
C GLY A 118 -7.13 -11.68 -11.95
N PRO A 119 -6.30 -11.59 -13.02
CA PRO A 119 -6.77 -11.19 -14.35
C PRO A 119 -7.73 -12.19 -15.02
N THR A 120 -7.73 -13.45 -14.59
CA THR A 120 -8.53 -14.53 -15.21
C THR A 120 -9.39 -15.29 -14.21
N SER A 121 -9.52 -14.78 -12.98
CA SER A 121 -10.31 -15.44 -11.93
C SER A 121 -11.79 -15.31 -12.23
N ASP A 122 -12.55 -16.36 -11.95
CA ASP A 122 -14.02 -16.39 -11.97
C ASP A 122 -14.64 -15.82 -10.66
N ILE A 123 -13.81 -15.46 -9.69
CA ILE A 123 -14.26 -14.88 -8.42
C ILE A 123 -14.67 -13.45 -8.64
N ASP A 124 -15.94 -13.15 -8.35
CA ASP A 124 -16.49 -11.80 -8.41
C ASP A 124 -15.63 -10.81 -7.59
N PRO A 125 -14.97 -9.83 -8.25
CA PRO A 125 -14.13 -8.85 -7.59
C PRO A 125 -14.86 -7.99 -6.56
N ALA A 126 -16.18 -7.82 -6.68
CA ALA A 126 -16.99 -7.11 -5.68
C ALA A 126 -17.12 -7.88 -4.34
N THR A 127 -16.74 -9.16 -4.31
CA THR A 127 -16.82 -10.00 -3.11
C THR A 127 -15.50 -10.16 -2.37
N VAL A 128 -14.39 -9.62 -2.89
CA VAL A 128 -13.05 -9.77 -2.31
C VAL A 128 -12.34 -8.43 -2.20
N GLN A 129 -11.92 -8.08 -1.00
CA GLN A 129 -11.01 -6.96 -0.75
C GLN A 129 -9.64 -7.46 -0.28
N PHE A 130 -8.59 -6.86 -0.82
CA PHE A 130 -7.22 -7.08 -0.37
C PHE A 130 -6.79 -5.95 0.57
N VAL A 131 -6.14 -6.31 1.68
CA VAL A 131 -5.58 -5.38 2.66
C VAL A 131 -4.14 -5.80 2.92
N LEU A 132 -3.21 -5.05 2.34
CA LEU A 132 -1.78 -5.34 2.31
C LEU A 132 -1.06 -4.38 3.25
N THR A 133 -0.20 -4.89 4.12
CA THR A 133 0.53 -4.08 5.11
C THR A 133 2.02 -4.38 5.07
N GLY A 134 2.88 -3.37 5.25
CA GLY A 134 4.33 -3.60 5.21
C GLY A 134 4.77 -4.25 3.89
N ASP A 135 4.15 -3.85 2.78
CA ASP A 135 4.43 -4.42 1.48
C ASP A 135 5.67 -3.75 0.85
N LEU A 136 6.71 -4.55 0.63
CA LEU A 136 7.94 -4.10 -0.03
C LEU A 136 7.75 -3.89 -1.54
N GLU A 137 6.71 -4.51 -2.11
CA GLU A 137 6.31 -4.43 -3.50
C GLU A 137 5.33 -3.28 -3.75
N SER A 138 5.02 -2.42 -2.77
CA SER A 138 4.12 -1.27 -2.97
C SER A 138 4.66 -0.32 -4.04
N LYS A 139 3.79 0.09 -4.97
CA LYS A 139 4.10 1.02 -6.08
C LYS A 139 4.75 2.30 -5.62
N TYR A 140 4.20 2.87 -4.55
CA TYR A 140 4.73 4.07 -3.92
C TYR A 140 5.55 3.66 -2.70
N ASN A 141 6.84 3.97 -2.74
CA ASN A 141 7.82 3.83 -1.66
C ASN A 141 8.07 2.38 -1.17
N GLY A 142 7.49 1.34 -1.79
CA GLY A 142 7.94 -0.03 -1.58
C GLY A 142 9.40 -0.18 -2.02
N CYS A 143 10.26 -0.72 -1.16
CA CYS A 143 11.70 -0.70 -1.39
C CYS A 143 12.11 -1.48 -2.65
N ALA A 144 11.34 -2.48 -3.10
CA ALA A 144 11.64 -3.18 -4.36
C ALA A 144 11.48 -2.28 -5.61
N ASN A 145 10.78 -1.15 -5.48
CA ASN A 145 10.60 -0.16 -6.55
C ASN A 145 11.57 1.03 -6.45
N VAL A 146 12.43 1.07 -5.42
CA VAL A 146 13.42 2.14 -5.23
C VAL A 146 14.81 1.66 -5.68
N PRO A 147 15.38 2.23 -6.76
CA PRO A 147 16.72 1.87 -7.22
C PRO A 147 17.77 2.04 -6.13
N GLY A 148 18.63 1.03 -5.95
CA GLY A 148 19.71 1.07 -4.96
C GLY A 148 19.28 0.79 -3.50
N SER A 149 18.01 0.47 -3.25
CA SER A 149 17.49 0.18 -1.90
C SER A 149 18.02 -1.14 -1.30
N GLY A 150 18.51 -2.03 -2.16
CA GLY A 150 18.93 -3.40 -1.84
C GLY A 150 17.77 -4.41 -1.74
N CYS A 151 16.52 -3.97 -1.92
CA CYS A 151 15.36 -4.86 -1.95
C CYS A 151 15.11 -5.41 -3.36
N VAL A 152 14.66 -6.66 -3.43
CA VAL A 152 14.27 -7.31 -4.68
C VAL A 152 12.94 -8.02 -4.44
N ALA A 153 11.95 -7.80 -5.31
CA ALA A 153 10.75 -8.63 -5.33
C ALA A 153 11.10 -9.96 -6.03
N ALA A 154 11.79 -10.83 -5.31
CA ALA A 154 12.33 -12.09 -5.84
C ALA A 154 11.25 -13.15 -6.13
N TYR A 155 9.97 -12.77 -6.19
CA TYR A 155 8.82 -13.66 -6.04
C TYR A 155 7.79 -13.57 -7.18
N GLY A 156 8.19 -13.06 -8.37
CA GLY A 156 7.36 -13.12 -9.59
C GLY A 156 7.05 -11.78 -10.26
N GLY A 157 7.47 -10.66 -9.68
CA GLY A 157 7.27 -9.31 -10.22
C GLY A 157 7.21 -8.27 -9.12
N ASN A 158 7.28 -6.98 -9.48
CA ASN A 158 7.01 -5.89 -8.55
C ASN A 158 5.54 -5.46 -8.69
N ASN A 159 4.88 -5.19 -7.56
CA ASN A 159 3.50 -4.68 -7.45
C ASN A 159 2.42 -5.62 -8.03
N PHE A 160 1.18 -5.46 -7.60
CA PHE A 160 0.03 -5.99 -8.34
C PHE A 160 -0.25 -5.15 -9.61
N PRO A 161 -0.98 -5.68 -10.61
CA PRO A 161 -1.31 -4.93 -11.83
C PRO A 161 -2.16 -3.69 -11.56
N ASP A 162 -1.83 -2.56 -12.17
CA ASP A 162 -2.57 -1.28 -12.02
C ASP A 162 -4.04 -1.40 -12.45
N ASP A 163 -4.34 -2.32 -13.37
CA ASP A 163 -5.67 -2.61 -13.91
C ASP A 163 -6.36 -3.79 -13.20
N THR A 164 -5.90 -4.17 -11.99
CA THR A 164 -6.56 -5.23 -11.21
C THR A 164 -8.05 -4.92 -11.00
N PRO A 165 -8.95 -5.91 -11.21
CA PRO A 165 -10.38 -5.69 -11.00
C PRO A 165 -10.76 -5.69 -9.51
N TYR A 166 -9.86 -6.13 -8.62
CA TYR A 166 -10.09 -6.24 -7.18
C TYR A 166 -9.80 -4.94 -6.44
N THR A 167 -10.57 -4.65 -5.39
CA THR A 167 -10.25 -3.56 -4.46
C THR A 167 -9.03 -3.91 -3.63
N VAL A 168 -8.02 -3.03 -3.61
CA VAL A 168 -6.79 -3.22 -2.82
C VAL A 168 -6.55 -2.03 -1.90
N LYS A 169 -6.35 -2.26 -0.61
CA LYS A 169 -5.84 -1.26 0.33
C LYS A 169 -4.38 -1.60 0.64
N VAL A 170 -3.46 -0.71 0.30
CA VAL A 170 -2.03 -0.85 0.58
C VAL A 170 -1.68 0.10 1.71
N ILE A 171 -1.32 -0.42 2.87
CA ILE A 171 -1.04 0.37 4.06
C ILE A 171 0.44 0.26 4.43
N ALA A 172 1.13 1.39 4.38
CA ALA A 172 2.47 1.54 4.93
C ALA A 172 2.40 2.28 6.27
N ARG A 173 3.24 1.89 7.23
CA ARG A 173 3.53 2.71 8.40
C ARG A 173 4.68 3.65 8.06
N GLN A 174 4.59 4.91 8.47
CA GLN A 174 5.63 5.89 8.18
C GLN A 174 7.00 5.41 8.67
N TYR A 175 7.98 5.43 7.76
CA TYR A 175 9.36 4.97 7.91
C TYR A 175 9.55 3.46 8.02
N ASP A 176 8.55 2.64 7.70
CA ASP A 176 8.76 1.21 7.52
C ASP A 176 9.91 0.96 6.54
N TYR A 177 10.93 0.21 6.98
CA TYR A 177 12.14 -0.05 6.21
C TYR A 177 11.87 -0.60 4.80
N PHE A 178 10.81 -1.42 4.69
CA PHE A 178 10.42 -2.14 3.49
C PHE A 178 9.35 -1.40 2.70
N ALA A 179 8.30 -0.92 3.38
CA ALA A 179 7.09 -0.41 2.73
C ALA A 179 7.05 1.12 2.56
N ASP A 180 7.94 1.84 3.23
CA ASP A 180 8.06 3.30 3.14
C ASP A 180 9.55 3.69 3.02
N CYS A 181 10.16 3.25 1.93
CA CYS A 181 11.54 3.53 1.55
C CYS A 181 11.68 4.95 0.98
N PRO A 182 12.69 5.75 1.38
CA PRO A 182 12.97 7.03 0.74
C PRO A 182 13.34 6.84 -0.73
N ASN A 183 12.83 7.71 -1.61
CA ASN A 183 13.11 7.68 -3.04
C ASN A 183 14.51 8.22 -3.36
N ASP A 184 14.99 9.21 -2.59
CA ASP A 184 16.35 9.72 -2.71
C ASP A 184 17.29 9.06 -1.70
N LEU A 185 18.02 8.04 -2.17
CA LEU A 185 19.03 7.34 -1.39
C LEU A 185 20.40 8.04 -1.38
N SER A 186 20.54 9.24 -1.96
CA SER A 186 21.73 10.08 -1.74
C SER A 186 21.63 10.89 -0.44
N ASN A 187 20.42 11.05 0.10
CA ASN A 187 20.18 11.69 1.39
C ASN A 187 20.60 10.76 2.54
N GLU A 188 21.81 10.98 3.07
CA GLU A 188 22.38 10.16 4.14
C GLU A 188 21.59 10.21 5.45
N THR A 189 20.91 11.33 5.74
CA THR A 189 20.07 11.45 6.93
C THR A 189 18.83 10.56 6.81
N ALA A 190 18.16 10.57 5.65
CA ALA A 190 17.03 9.69 5.37
C ALA A 190 17.45 8.21 5.36
N LYS A 191 18.61 7.87 4.81
CA LYS A 191 19.19 6.51 4.89
C LYS A 191 19.44 6.04 6.31
N LYS A 192 20.05 6.88 7.15
CA LYS A 192 20.26 6.58 8.57
C LYS A 192 18.92 6.38 9.29
N ASN A 193 17.92 7.21 8.98
CA ASN A 193 16.58 7.08 9.52
C ASN A 193 15.91 5.77 9.11
N ARG A 194 15.97 5.41 7.82
CA ARG A 194 15.50 4.12 7.31
C ARG A 194 16.17 2.97 8.06
N ASN A 195 17.49 2.98 8.19
CA ASN A 195 18.21 1.91 8.90
C ASN A 195 17.81 1.80 10.37
N ALA A 196 17.64 2.93 11.07
CA ALA A 196 17.19 2.95 12.46
C ALA A 196 15.77 2.35 12.63
N SER A 197 14.91 2.44 11.62
CA SER A 197 13.54 1.90 11.70
C SER A 197 13.49 0.36 11.80
N GLN A 198 14.59 -0.32 11.49
CA GLN A 198 14.72 -1.77 11.70
C GLN A 198 14.87 -2.17 13.18
N VAL A 199 15.25 -1.23 14.05
CA VAL A 199 15.53 -1.53 15.47
C VAL A 199 14.65 -0.73 16.43
N VAL A 200 14.06 0.38 15.99
CA VAL A 200 13.16 1.21 16.80
C VAL A 200 11.93 1.66 16.02
N GLY A 201 10.79 1.75 16.70
CA GLY A 201 9.53 2.04 16.03
C GLY A 201 8.39 2.36 16.98
N GLY A 202 8.10 3.65 17.16
CA GLY A 202 6.95 4.12 17.97
C GLY A 202 7.36 4.51 19.38
N LYS A 203 6.39 4.60 20.30
CA LYS A 203 6.47 5.24 21.63
C LYS A 203 7.53 4.60 22.54
N GLY A 204 8.82 4.89 22.30
CA GLY A 204 9.95 4.37 23.08
C GLY A 204 10.24 2.87 22.93
N GLU A 205 9.77 2.23 21.86
CA GLU A 205 9.87 0.76 21.69
C GLU A 205 11.15 0.34 20.96
N LEU A 206 11.87 -0.66 21.51
CA LEU A 206 12.98 -1.40 20.88
C LEU A 206 12.49 -2.40 19.80
N ASN A 207 11.37 -2.10 19.13
CA ASN A 207 10.78 -2.96 18.09
C ASN A 207 10.87 -2.25 16.74
N SER A 208 11.17 -3.00 15.68
CA SER A 208 11.19 -2.44 14.32
C SER A 208 9.83 -1.86 13.92
N VAL A 209 9.83 -0.78 13.13
CA VAL A 209 8.60 -0.18 12.59
C VAL A 209 7.77 -1.21 11.83
N HIS A 210 8.45 -2.05 11.03
CA HIS A 210 7.85 -3.06 10.17
C HIS A 210 7.02 -4.09 10.95
N THR A 211 7.50 -4.49 12.14
CA THR A 211 6.86 -5.55 12.93
C THR A 211 5.66 -5.10 13.76
N ASN A 212 5.28 -3.81 13.71
CA ASN A 212 4.22 -3.28 14.55
C ASN A 212 3.30 -2.28 13.81
N TYR A 213 2.17 -2.79 13.31
CA TYR A 213 1.05 -2.00 12.77
C TYR A 213 -0.18 -2.02 13.70
N SER A 214 -0.04 -2.50 14.94
CA SER A 214 -1.18 -2.72 15.84
C SER A 214 -1.94 -1.45 16.21
N ASN A 215 -1.28 -0.29 16.15
CA ASN A 215 -1.89 1.01 16.43
C ASN A 215 -2.43 1.73 15.18
N ILE A 216 -2.28 1.16 13.99
CA ILE A 216 -2.77 1.77 12.75
C ILE A 216 -4.27 1.48 12.59
N GLY A 217 -5.10 2.49 12.41
CA GLY A 217 -6.53 2.31 12.10
C GLY A 217 -6.78 2.38 10.59
N LEU A 218 -7.69 1.58 10.06
CA LEU A 218 -7.98 1.58 8.61
C LEU A 218 -8.62 2.90 8.16
N ASN A 219 -9.51 3.44 8.99
CA ASN A 219 -10.28 4.65 8.73
C ASN A 219 -9.87 5.79 9.67
N ASP A 220 -8.64 5.77 10.19
CA ASP A 220 -8.15 6.82 11.07
C ASP A 220 -8.12 8.15 10.31
N PRO A 221 -8.72 9.24 10.85
CA PRO A 221 -8.74 10.53 10.16
C PRO A 221 -7.34 11.14 10.00
N GLY A 222 -6.34 10.66 10.75
CA GLY A 222 -4.94 11.04 10.59
C GLY A 222 -4.23 10.34 9.43
N ASN A 223 -4.84 9.31 8.83
CA ASN A 223 -4.27 8.64 7.66
C ASN A 223 -4.11 9.62 6.49
N LYS A 224 -3.06 9.42 5.71
CA LYS A 224 -2.93 10.06 4.39
C LYS A 224 -3.25 9.04 3.32
N THR A 225 -4.16 9.38 2.43
CA THR A 225 -4.68 8.46 1.42
C THR A 225 -4.47 9.00 0.01
N PHE A 226 -4.21 8.09 -0.92
CA PHE A 226 -4.16 8.34 -2.35
C PHE A 226 -4.87 7.18 -3.06
N VAL A 227 -5.79 7.49 -3.97
CA VAL A 227 -6.57 6.49 -4.70
C VAL A 227 -6.12 6.50 -6.16
N GLU A 228 -5.82 5.32 -6.69
CA GLU A 228 -5.45 5.10 -8.08
C GLU A 228 -6.13 3.81 -8.57
N GLY A 229 -7.09 3.95 -9.50
CA GLY A 229 -7.91 2.83 -9.93
C GLY A 229 -8.66 2.18 -8.77
N ASN A 230 -8.54 0.86 -8.63
CA ASN A 230 -9.12 0.08 -7.53
C ASN A 230 -8.22 0.00 -6.28
N ALA A 231 -7.05 0.66 -6.31
CA ALA A 231 -6.10 0.68 -5.20
C ALA A 231 -6.25 1.95 -4.36
N THR A 232 -6.23 1.79 -3.04
CA THR A 232 -6.09 2.88 -2.06
C THR A 232 -4.78 2.70 -1.31
N TYR A 233 -3.84 3.62 -1.53
CA TYR A 233 -2.58 3.69 -0.81
C TYR A 233 -2.75 4.55 0.44
N ILE A 234 -2.35 4.02 1.58
CA ILE A 234 -2.56 4.61 2.90
C ILE A 234 -1.22 4.69 3.63
N LEU A 235 -0.83 5.91 4.02
CA LEU A 235 0.20 6.10 5.03
C LEU A 235 -0.48 6.18 6.40
N GLY A 236 -0.35 5.10 7.16
CA GLY A 236 -1.12 4.85 8.38
C GLY A 236 -0.69 5.72 9.58
N ALA A 237 -1.69 6.18 10.33
CA ALA A 237 -1.54 6.91 11.59
C ALA A 237 -1.81 6.01 12.83
N PRO A 238 -1.18 6.28 13.99
CA PRO A 238 -0.24 7.37 14.23
C PRO A 238 1.10 7.10 13.55
N ALA A 239 1.69 8.17 13.04
CA ALA A 239 3.08 8.19 12.62
C ALA A 239 4.01 7.85 13.78
N THR A 240 5.27 7.56 13.45
CA THR A 240 6.33 7.39 14.44
C THR A 240 6.52 8.71 15.21
N TYR A 241 6.35 8.68 16.55
CA TYR A 241 6.36 9.87 17.43
C TYR A 241 7.57 10.80 17.16
N PHE A 242 8.76 10.22 17.14
CA PHE A 242 9.96 10.84 16.59
C PHE A 242 10.44 10.03 15.38
N LEU A 243 11.26 10.64 14.54
CA LEU A 243 12.09 9.95 13.57
C LEU A 243 12.78 8.73 14.22
N PRO A 244 12.81 7.55 13.57
CA PRO A 244 13.60 6.41 14.05
C PRO A 244 15.04 6.75 14.46
N VAL A 245 15.76 7.59 13.70
CA VAL A 245 17.14 8.00 14.04
C VAL A 245 17.24 8.79 15.35
N VAL A 246 16.16 9.50 15.73
CA VAL A 246 16.04 10.25 16.99
C VAL A 246 15.57 9.31 18.11
N THR A 247 14.64 8.41 17.79
CA THR A 247 14.06 7.45 18.76
C THR A 247 15.14 6.56 19.39
N GLN A 248 16.09 6.07 18.59
CA GLN A 248 17.19 5.20 19.05
C GLN A 248 18.16 5.87 20.04
N LYS A 249 18.13 7.20 20.17
CA LYS A 249 19.04 7.93 21.05
C LYS A 249 18.59 7.85 22.50
N TRP A 250 19.57 7.68 23.38
CA TRP A 250 19.40 7.66 24.84
C TRP A 250 19.52 9.09 25.38
N THR A 251 18.54 9.92 25.04
CA THR A 251 18.43 11.33 25.44
C THR A 251 17.03 11.64 25.96
N SER A 252 16.84 12.78 26.62
CA SER A 252 15.53 13.20 27.11
C SER A 252 14.55 13.49 25.96
N ASN A 253 13.24 13.49 26.25
CA ASN A 253 12.23 13.78 25.25
C ASN A 253 12.33 15.22 24.73
N GLU A 254 12.73 16.17 25.58
CA GLU A 254 12.93 17.58 25.18
C GLU A 254 14.01 17.70 24.11
N SER A 255 15.14 16.99 24.29
CA SER A 255 16.19 16.93 23.25
C SER A 255 15.71 16.25 21.98
N LYS A 256 14.87 15.21 22.09
CA LYS A 256 14.30 14.51 20.93
C LYS A 256 13.34 15.40 20.15
N VAL A 257 12.56 16.26 20.81
CA VAL A 257 11.69 17.23 20.14
C VAL A 257 12.49 18.21 19.30
N VAL A 258 13.56 18.77 19.86
CA VAL A 258 14.44 19.70 19.14
C VAL A 258 15.08 19.01 17.94
N GLU A 259 15.65 17.83 18.15
CA GLU A 259 16.34 17.13 17.08
C GLU A 259 15.38 16.62 15.98
N ASP A 260 14.18 16.15 16.34
CA ASP A 260 13.17 15.76 15.36
C ASP A 260 12.75 16.95 14.49
N ALA A 261 12.56 18.13 15.09
CA ALA A 261 12.21 19.34 14.36
C ALA A 261 13.31 19.76 13.36
N GLU A 262 14.58 19.56 13.71
CA GLU A 262 15.72 19.84 12.84
C GLU A 262 15.87 18.80 11.71
N LEU A 263 15.77 17.51 12.03
CA LEU A 263 16.07 16.44 11.09
C LEU A 263 14.88 16.04 10.20
N ARG A 264 13.64 16.19 10.66
CA ARG A 264 12.46 15.74 9.92
C ARG A 264 12.32 16.38 8.55
N PRO A 265 12.49 17.70 8.36
CA PRO A 265 12.44 18.28 7.03
C PRO A 265 13.49 17.68 6.08
N ILE A 266 14.69 17.38 6.60
CA ILE A 266 15.78 16.76 5.83
C ILE A 266 15.40 15.32 5.44
N VAL A 267 14.88 14.54 6.39
CA VAL A 267 14.43 13.17 6.13
C VAL A 267 13.27 13.16 5.13
N GLU A 268 12.23 13.96 5.36
CA GLU A 268 11.02 14.00 4.52
C GLU A 268 11.32 14.49 3.10
N SER A 269 12.36 15.31 2.89
CA SER A 269 12.77 15.73 1.54
C SER A 269 13.20 14.57 0.63
N ALA A 270 13.56 13.42 1.20
CA ALA A 270 13.94 12.24 0.44
C ALA A 270 12.74 11.36 0.01
N TYR A 271 11.52 11.72 0.42
CA TYR A 271 10.31 10.95 0.15
C TYR A 271 9.40 11.66 -0.85
N ASN A 272 9.00 10.92 -1.88
CA ASN A 272 8.00 11.33 -2.87
C ASN A 272 6.76 10.45 -2.72
N ARG A 273 5.86 10.87 -1.83
CA ARG A 273 4.62 10.16 -1.50
C ARG A 273 3.42 10.87 -2.14
N PRO A 274 2.59 10.22 -2.97
CA PRO A 274 1.45 10.88 -3.60
C PRO A 274 0.36 11.31 -2.60
N MET A 275 0.24 10.59 -1.48
CA MET A 275 -0.65 10.97 -0.37
C MET A 275 -0.08 12.07 0.55
N GLY A 276 1.18 12.48 0.33
CA GLY A 276 1.92 13.34 1.25
C GLY A 276 2.37 12.63 2.53
N ALA A 277 2.79 13.42 3.53
CA ALA A 277 3.19 12.93 4.85
C ALA A 277 2.14 13.32 5.91
N PRO A 278 1.92 12.48 6.95
CA PRO A 278 1.20 12.91 8.14
C PRO A 278 1.94 14.08 8.80
N PRO A 279 1.21 14.96 9.52
CA PRO A 279 1.88 15.99 10.31
C PRO A 279 2.83 15.34 11.33
N ALA A 280 3.84 16.09 11.74
CA ALA A 280 4.67 15.68 12.88
C ALA A 280 3.74 15.40 14.08
N PRO A 281 3.90 14.26 14.77
CA PRO A 281 3.13 13.98 15.97
C PRO A 281 3.34 15.09 17.01
N PRO A 282 2.34 15.41 17.84
CA PRO A 282 2.57 16.26 18.99
C PRO A 282 3.65 15.63 19.89
N ALA A 283 4.49 16.48 20.49
CA ALA A 283 5.49 16.04 21.45
C ALA A 283 4.81 15.19 22.55
N PRO A 284 5.40 14.04 22.92
CA PRO A 284 4.82 13.11 23.89
C PRO A 284 4.72 13.68 25.31
#